data_AF-A0A8T8CA01-F1
#
_entry.id   AF-A0A8T8CA01-F1
#
_cell.length_a   1.000
_cell.length_b   1.000
_cell.length_c   1.000
_cell.angle_alpha   90.00
_cell.angle_beta   90.00
_cell.angle_gamma   90.00
#
_symmetry.space_group_name_H-M   'P 1'
#
loop_
_entity.id
_entity.type
_entity.pdbx_description
1 polymer ?
#
loop_
_entity_poly.entity_id
_entity_poly.type
_entity_poly.pdbx_seq_one_letter_code
_entity_poly.pdbx_strand_id
1 'polypeptide(L)'
;MALCGVIGSGKTVMLRRLQQVMEAEKKITVSKSLAIEKHSIKLATFIAALYYDLSTEKQVRIPTQGEKRERDLRELVKKNKRPVALFVDEAHDLNGHTLTGLKRLMELVEDGDGRLSVVLAGHPKLRNDLRRPTMEEIGYRTDIFSLDGIAGSQREKDLVEQFDARPTEIKALFSNALDPARTTELRDRMLAAGLPI
;
A
#
# COMPACT_ATOMS: atom_id res chain seq x y z
N MET A 1 -1.27 3.90 3.29
CA MET A 1 -1.18 5.06 2.36
C MET A 1 -2.13 4.85 1.18
N ALA A 2 -2.79 5.89 0.70
CA ALA A 2 -3.62 5.87 -0.50
C ALA A 2 -3.16 6.95 -1.50
N LEU A 3 -3.00 6.57 -2.76
CA LEU A 3 -2.62 7.42 -3.87
C LEU A 3 -3.83 7.66 -4.77
N CYS A 4 -4.42 8.85 -4.69
CA CYS A 4 -5.64 9.21 -5.40
C CYS A 4 -5.34 10.18 -6.54
N GLY A 5 -6.04 10.03 -7.67
CA GLY A 5 -5.99 11.03 -8.74
C GLY A 5 -6.78 10.62 -9.97
N VAL A 6 -7.02 11.56 -10.87
CA VAL A 6 -7.72 11.32 -12.15
C VAL A 6 -6.97 10.36 -13.09
N ILE A 7 -7.66 9.80 -14.08
CA ILE A 7 -7.04 8.95 -15.11
C ILE A 7 -5.92 9.74 -15.82
N GLY A 8 -4.77 9.09 -16.06
CA GLY A 8 -3.63 9.73 -16.70
C GLY A 8 -2.78 10.62 -15.78
N SER A 9 -3.07 10.70 -14.48
CA SER A 9 -2.28 11.49 -13.52
C SER A 9 -0.92 10.87 -13.13
N GLY A 10 -0.52 9.76 -13.75
CA GLY A 10 0.75 9.08 -13.45
C GLY A 10 0.72 8.09 -12.28
N LYS A 11 -0.44 7.81 -11.66
CA LYS A 11 -0.59 6.86 -10.53
C LYS A 11 0.14 5.53 -10.74
N THR A 12 -0.15 4.87 -11.86
CA THR A 12 0.40 3.55 -12.17
C THR A 12 1.90 3.61 -12.42
N VAL A 13 2.39 4.69 -13.05
CA VAL A 13 3.83 4.89 -13.29
C VAL A 13 4.56 5.07 -11.97
N MET A 14 4.04 5.92 -11.09
CA MET A 14 4.58 6.17 -9.76
C MET A 14 4.59 4.89 -8.90
N LEU A 15 3.46 4.18 -8.82
CA LEU A 15 3.38 2.91 -8.08
C LEU A 15 4.41 1.90 -8.59
N ARG A 16 4.53 1.75 -9.91
CA ARG A 16 5.51 0.84 -10.52
C ARG A 16 6.93 1.23 -10.16
N ARG A 17 7.27 2.52 -10.17
CA ARG A 17 8.60 3.00 -9.79
C ARG A 17 8.91 2.73 -8.31
N LEU A 18 7.95 2.99 -7.42
CA LEU A 18 8.11 2.72 -5.99
C LEU A 18 8.35 1.23 -5.72
N GLN A 19 7.59 0.35 -6.40
CA GLN A 19 7.79 -1.10 -6.33
C GLN A 19 9.21 -1.48 -6.78
N GLN A 20 9.68 -0.97 -7.92
CA GLN A 20 11.02 -1.25 -8.45
C GLN A 20 12.14 -0.85 -7.48
N VAL A 21 12.03 0.34 -6.86
CA VAL A 21 13.01 0.82 -5.88
C VAL A 21 13.04 -0.09 -4.66
N MET A 22 11.87 -0.44 -4.12
CA MET A 22 11.76 -1.34 -2.96
C MET A 22 12.29 -2.75 -3.24
N GLU A 23 11.99 -3.29 -4.42
CA GLU A 23 12.48 -4.59 -4.88
C GLU A 23 14.01 -4.58 -5.03
N ALA A 24 14.58 -3.53 -5.62
CA ALA A 24 16.02 -3.37 -5.83
C ALA A 24 16.80 -3.28 -4.50
N GLU A 25 16.25 -2.58 -3.51
CA GLU A 25 16.90 -2.41 -2.20
C GLU A 25 16.91 -3.67 -1.34
N LYS A 26 16.02 -4.64 -1.62
CA LYS A 26 15.89 -5.88 -0.85
C LYS A 26 15.71 -5.66 0.66
N LYS A 27 15.11 -4.54 1.09
CA LYS A 27 14.75 -4.26 2.49
C LYS A 27 13.28 -4.51 2.80
N ILE A 28 12.38 -4.25 1.85
CA ILE A 28 10.93 -4.41 2.00
C ILE A 28 10.43 -5.42 0.97
N THR A 29 9.64 -6.40 1.38
CA THR A 29 9.05 -7.36 0.44
C THR A 29 7.85 -6.72 -0.22
N VAL A 30 7.89 -6.58 -1.54
CA VAL A 30 6.78 -6.04 -2.32
C VAL A 30 5.84 -7.18 -2.66
N SER A 31 4.56 -7.03 -2.30
CA SER A 31 3.50 -7.95 -2.70
C SER A 31 2.45 -7.21 -3.51
N LYS A 32 1.91 -7.86 -4.54
CA LYS A 32 0.86 -7.28 -5.39
C LYS A 32 -0.08 -8.35 -5.89
N SER A 33 -1.37 -8.01 -5.96
CA SER A 33 -2.33 -8.88 -6.63
C SER A 33 -2.09 -8.84 -8.14
N LEU A 34 -1.92 -10.01 -8.75
CA LEU A 34 -1.85 -10.20 -10.21
C LEU A 34 -3.23 -10.55 -10.81
N ALA A 35 -4.32 -10.34 -10.06
CA ALA A 35 -5.66 -10.64 -10.53
C ALA A 35 -6.03 -9.79 -11.76
N ILE A 36 -6.50 -10.46 -12.82
CA ILE A 36 -6.91 -9.82 -14.07
C ILE A 36 -8.30 -9.17 -13.89
N GLU A 37 -9.23 -9.86 -13.24
CA GLU A 37 -10.55 -9.32 -12.91
C GLU A 37 -10.48 -8.44 -11.66
N LYS A 38 -10.39 -7.13 -11.86
CA LYS A 38 -10.24 -6.17 -10.75
C LYS A 38 -11.55 -5.92 -9.96
N HIS A 39 -12.70 -6.05 -10.61
CA HIS A 39 -14.01 -5.75 -10.01
C HIS A 39 -14.52 -6.84 -9.04
N SER A 40 -13.90 -8.02 -9.03
CA SER A 40 -14.27 -9.16 -8.18
C SER A 40 -13.21 -9.46 -7.11
N ILE A 41 -12.20 -8.59 -6.93
CA ILE A 41 -11.13 -8.80 -5.96
C ILE A 41 -11.71 -8.83 -4.55
N LYS A 42 -11.49 -9.95 -3.86
CA LYS A 42 -11.85 -10.18 -2.46
C LYS A 42 -10.58 -10.19 -1.60
N LEU A 43 -10.76 -10.10 -0.28
CA LEU A 43 -9.65 -10.23 0.67
C LEU A 43 -8.81 -11.51 0.45
N ALA A 44 -9.47 -12.62 0.07
CA ALA A 44 -8.80 -13.88 -0.23
C ALA A 44 -7.77 -13.77 -1.37
N THR A 45 -8.00 -12.89 -2.35
CA THR A 45 -7.07 -12.64 -3.45
C THR A 45 -5.79 -11.98 -2.96
N PHE A 46 -5.89 -11.05 -2.00
CA PHE A 46 -4.73 -10.40 -1.38
C PHE A 46 -3.97 -11.35 -0.47
N ILE A 47 -4.68 -12.16 0.31
CA ILE A 47 -4.06 -13.21 1.11
C ILE A 47 -3.29 -14.16 0.21
N ALA A 48 -3.89 -14.62 -0.90
CA ALA A 48 -3.22 -15.48 -1.85
C ALA A 48 -1.95 -14.84 -2.43
N ALA A 49 -2.00 -13.55 -2.82
CA ALA A 49 -0.83 -12.83 -3.29
C ALA A 49 0.31 -12.83 -2.25
N LEU A 50 0.00 -12.56 -0.97
CA LEU A 50 0.97 -12.63 0.11
C LEU A 50 1.57 -14.03 0.26
N TYR A 51 0.78 -15.09 0.13
CA TYR A 51 1.31 -16.46 0.14
C TYR A 51 2.30 -16.72 -0.99
N TYR A 52 1.97 -16.29 -2.21
CA TYR A 52 2.86 -16.46 -3.35
C TYR A 52 4.16 -15.66 -3.21
N ASP A 53 4.08 -14.45 -2.66
CA ASP A 53 5.23 -13.55 -2.56
C ASP A 53 6.12 -13.84 -1.32
N LEU A 54 5.56 -14.43 -0.26
CA LEU A 54 6.28 -14.72 0.99
C LEU A 54 6.73 -16.18 1.11
N SER A 55 6.08 -17.11 0.40
CA SER A 55 6.48 -18.51 0.45
C SER A 55 7.79 -18.73 -0.29
N THR A 56 8.72 -19.43 0.36
CA THR A 56 9.97 -19.89 -0.26
C THR A 56 9.83 -21.26 -0.90
N GLU A 57 8.65 -21.87 -0.86
CA GLU A 57 8.39 -23.21 -1.37
C GLU A 57 8.15 -23.21 -2.88
N LYS A 58 8.62 -24.27 -3.57
CA LYS A 58 8.41 -24.44 -5.03
C LYS A 58 6.93 -24.60 -5.39
N GLN A 59 6.11 -25.13 -4.47
CA GLN A 59 4.67 -25.25 -4.63
C GLN A 59 3.99 -24.58 -3.45
N VAL A 60 3.40 -23.41 -3.70
CA VAL A 60 2.70 -22.66 -2.67
C VAL A 60 1.35 -23.31 -2.39
N ARG A 61 1.17 -23.84 -1.17
CA ARG A 61 -0.09 -24.42 -0.72
C ARG A 61 -0.85 -23.43 0.15
N ILE A 62 -1.99 -22.96 -0.34
CA ILE A 62 -2.87 -22.05 0.41
C ILE A 62 -4.00 -22.89 1.05
N PRO A 63 -4.14 -22.91 2.39
CA PRO A 63 -5.23 -23.62 3.04
C PRO A 63 -6.63 -23.11 2.62
N THR A 64 -7.59 -24.01 2.47
CA THR A 64 -8.99 -23.67 2.18
C THR A 64 -9.74 -23.20 3.43
N GLN A 65 -9.39 -23.73 4.60
CA GLN A 65 -9.92 -23.30 5.90
C GLN A 65 -9.37 -21.93 6.27
N GLY A 66 -10.27 -20.98 6.59
CA GLY A 66 -9.93 -19.58 6.86
C GLY A 66 -8.96 -19.41 8.02
N GLU A 67 -9.28 -19.99 9.18
CA GLU A 67 -8.47 -19.86 10.40
C GLU A 67 -7.04 -20.39 10.20
N LYS A 68 -6.91 -21.58 9.59
CA LYS A 68 -5.61 -22.15 9.25
C LYS A 68 -4.83 -21.26 8.29
N ARG A 69 -5.51 -20.71 7.27
CA ARG A 69 -4.88 -19.79 6.30
C ARG A 69 -4.35 -18.52 6.99
N GLU A 70 -5.07 -18.01 7.98
CA GLU A 70 -4.66 -16.82 8.73
C GLU A 70 -3.44 -17.11 9.63
N ARG A 71 -3.42 -18.26 10.32
CA ARG A 71 -2.25 -18.70 11.11
C ARG A 71 -1.01 -18.93 10.26
N ASP A 72 -1.16 -19.68 9.17
CA ASP A 72 -0.07 -20.02 8.27
C ASP A 72 0.50 -18.73 7.62
N LEU A 73 -0.36 -17.74 7.29
CA LEU A 73 0.09 -16.43 6.79
C LEU A 73 0.92 -15.69 7.84
N ARG A 74 0.47 -15.68 9.09
CA ARG A 74 1.18 -15.06 10.21
C ARG A 74 2.58 -15.66 10.37
N GLU A 75 2.70 -16.98 10.27
CA GLU A 75 4.00 -17.65 10.29
C GLU A 75 4.88 -17.28 9.09
N LEU A 76 4.31 -17.20 7.88
CA LEU A 76 5.04 -16.78 6.69
C LEU A 76 5.60 -15.37 6.83
N VAL A 77 4.79 -14.42 7.29
CA VAL A 77 5.26 -13.04 7.52
C VAL A 77 6.32 -13.01 8.62
N LYS A 78 6.17 -13.78 9.69
CA LYS A 78 7.17 -13.83 10.77
C LYS A 78 8.49 -14.45 10.31
N LYS A 79 8.44 -15.51 9.49
CA LYS A 79 9.63 -16.11 8.85
C LYS A 79 10.29 -15.13 7.90
N ASN A 80 9.49 -14.29 7.22
CA ASN A 80 9.97 -13.21 6.41
C ASN A 80 10.51 -12.07 7.29
N LYS A 81 11.83 -12.04 7.51
CA LYS A 81 12.51 -11.04 8.36
C LYS A 81 12.41 -9.58 7.87
N ARG A 82 11.64 -9.32 6.82
CA ARG A 82 11.49 -8.03 6.14
C ARG A 82 10.04 -7.56 6.25
N PRO A 83 9.80 -6.25 6.46
CA PRO A 83 8.46 -5.68 6.33
C PRO A 83 7.87 -6.00 4.95
N VAL A 84 6.56 -6.13 4.88
CA VAL A 84 5.82 -6.41 3.65
C VAL A 84 5.00 -5.19 3.25
N ALA A 85 5.10 -4.76 1.99
CA ALA A 85 4.27 -3.72 1.41
C ALA A 85 3.34 -4.33 0.36
N LEU A 86 2.04 -4.37 0.66
CA LEU A 86 1.00 -4.84 -0.26
C LEU A 86 0.48 -3.68 -1.10
N PHE A 87 0.67 -3.77 -2.42
CA PHE A 87 0.20 -2.80 -3.39
C PHE A 87 -1.14 -3.22 -3.99
N VAL A 88 -2.08 -2.28 -3.96
CA VAL A 88 -3.45 -2.47 -4.46
C VAL A 88 -3.78 -1.36 -5.44
N ASP A 89 -3.74 -1.71 -6.72
CA ASP A 89 -4.13 -0.82 -7.81
C ASP A 89 -5.64 -0.90 -8.06
N GLU A 90 -6.23 0.18 -8.56
CA GLU A 90 -7.68 0.34 -8.72
C GLU A 90 -8.48 0.05 -7.43
N ALA A 91 -7.94 0.44 -6.28
CA ALA A 91 -8.57 0.26 -4.97
C ALA A 91 -9.97 0.91 -4.87
N HIS A 92 -10.28 1.83 -5.79
CA HIS A 92 -11.57 2.48 -5.94
C HIS A 92 -12.70 1.54 -6.42
N ASP A 93 -12.35 0.35 -6.92
CA ASP A 93 -13.31 -0.70 -7.30
C ASP A 93 -13.51 -1.74 -6.19
N LEU A 94 -12.76 -1.65 -5.09
CA LEU A 94 -12.95 -2.53 -3.95
C LEU A 94 -14.26 -2.22 -3.23
N ASN A 95 -14.97 -3.27 -2.85
CA ASN A 95 -16.12 -3.12 -1.97
C ASN A 95 -15.66 -2.74 -0.54
N GLY A 96 -16.56 -2.09 0.21
CA GLY A 96 -16.29 -1.67 1.59
C GLY A 96 -15.85 -2.82 2.49
N HIS A 97 -16.44 -4.01 2.34
CA HIS A 97 -16.06 -5.20 3.12
C HIS A 97 -14.61 -5.63 2.88
N THR A 98 -14.09 -5.47 1.66
CA THR A 98 -12.70 -5.83 1.32
C THR A 98 -11.74 -4.81 1.89
N LEU A 99 -12.08 -3.51 1.86
CA LEU A 99 -11.29 -2.47 2.52
C LEU A 99 -11.27 -2.68 4.04
N THR A 100 -12.41 -2.94 4.68
CA THR A 100 -12.47 -3.36 6.10
C THR A 100 -11.67 -4.64 6.36
N GLY A 101 -11.69 -5.59 5.42
CA GLY A 101 -10.90 -6.81 5.47
C GLY A 101 -9.39 -6.54 5.45
N LEU A 102 -8.91 -5.57 4.67
CA LEU A 102 -7.50 -5.18 4.65
C LEU A 102 -7.03 -4.65 6.00
N LYS A 103 -7.89 -3.94 6.73
CA LYS A 103 -7.61 -3.53 8.12
C LYS A 103 -7.38 -4.73 9.03
N ARG A 104 -8.32 -5.68 9.04
CA ARG A 104 -8.21 -6.92 9.85
C ARG A 104 -6.99 -7.74 9.47
N LEU A 105 -6.61 -7.74 8.20
CA LEU A 105 -5.40 -8.39 7.70
C LEU A 105 -4.12 -7.73 8.24
N MET A 106 -4.07 -6.40 8.32
CA MET A 106 -2.94 -5.69 8.95
C MET A 106 -2.84 -6.04 10.44
N GLU A 107 -3.96 -6.00 11.18
CA GLU A 107 -4.01 -6.36 12.60
C GLU A 107 -3.54 -7.81 12.85
N LEU A 108 -4.03 -8.76 12.05
CA LEU A 108 -3.61 -10.17 12.13
C LEU A 108 -2.08 -10.34 12.00
N VAL A 109 -1.47 -9.58 11.11
CA VAL A 109 -0.03 -9.62 10.88
C VAL A 109 0.74 -8.93 11.99
N GLU A 110 0.26 -7.78 12.47
CA GLU A 110 0.86 -7.03 13.59
C GLU A 110 0.81 -7.83 14.90
N ASP A 111 -0.31 -8.48 15.22
CA ASP A 111 -0.44 -9.41 16.35
C ASP A 111 0.56 -10.57 16.28
N GLY A 112 1.09 -10.82 15.08
CA GLY A 112 2.09 -11.82 14.72
C GLY A 112 3.55 -11.43 14.89
N ASP A 113 3.85 -10.23 15.38
CA ASP A 113 5.19 -9.62 15.32
C ASP A 113 5.67 -9.45 13.87
N GLY A 114 4.72 -9.41 12.93
CA GLY A 114 4.94 -9.10 11.53
C GLY A 114 4.67 -7.62 11.24
N ARG A 115 5.10 -7.15 10.08
CA ARG A 115 4.79 -5.79 9.60
C ARG A 115 4.22 -5.86 8.19
N LEU A 116 2.97 -5.46 8.05
CA LEU A 116 2.28 -5.32 6.76
C LEU A 116 1.83 -3.87 6.58
N SER A 117 2.28 -3.24 5.51
CA SER A 117 1.79 -1.94 5.07
C SER A 117 0.98 -2.11 3.81
N VAL A 118 -0.14 -1.39 3.70
CA VAL A 118 -0.99 -1.39 2.51
C VAL A 118 -0.88 -0.05 1.77
N VAL A 119 -0.58 -0.14 0.48
CA VAL A 119 -0.57 0.98 -0.47
C VAL A 119 -1.75 0.83 -1.43
N LEU A 120 -2.73 1.70 -1.28
CA LEU A 120 -3.88 1.77 -2.18
C LEU A 120 -3.60 2.79 -3.28
N ALA A 121 -4.02 2.54 -4.51
CA ALA A 121 -4.11 3.57 -5.54
C ALA A 121 -5.45 3.50 -6.25
N GLY A 122 -6.02 4.65 -6.59
CA GLY A 122 -7.29 4.70 -7.28
C GLY A 122 -7.75 6.09 -7.69
N HIS A 123 -9.01 6.18 -8.08
CA HIS A 123 -9.66 7.43 -8.46
C HIS A 123 -9.99 8.31 -7.25
N PRO A 124 -10.28 9.61 -7.44
CA PRO A 124 -10.62 10.51 -6.35
C PRO A 124 -11.79 10.03 -5.48
N LYS A 125 -12.72 9.22 -6.04
CA LYS A 125 -13.80 8.58 -5.26
C LYS A 125 -13.29 7.71 -4.10
N LEU A 126 -12.10 7.11 -4.22
CA LEU A 126 -11.47 6.34 -3.13
C LEU A 126 -11.22 7.21 -1.89
N ARG A 127 -10.83 8.48 -2.08
CA ARG A 127 -10.68 9.44 -0.96
C ARG A 127 -11.99 9.63 -0.20
N ASN A 128 -13.11 9.68 -0.92
CA ASN A 128 -14.42 9.83 -0.33
C ASN A 128 -14.85 8.56 0.41
N ASP A 129 -14.59 7.39 -0.16
CA ASP A 129 -14.91 6.11 0.45
C ASP A 129 -14.14 5.90 1.76
N LEU A 130 -12.84 6.21 1.77
CA LEU A 130 -12.01 6.16 2.98
C LEU A 130 -12.46 7.15 4.06
N ARG A 131 -13.14 8.25 3.71
CA ARG A 131 -13.66 9.24 4.66
C ARG A 131 -15.03 8.91 5.23
N ARG A 132 -15.69 7.84 4.78
CA ARG A 132 -17.01 7.46 5.29
C ARG A 132 -16.91 6.98 6.75
N PRO A 133 -17.92 7.21 7.60
CA PRO A 133 -17.91 6.74 8.99
C PRO A 133 -17.71 5.23 9.15
N THR A 134 -18.27 4.44 8.22
CA THR A 134 -18.06 2.97 8.17
C THR A 134 -16.60 2.57 7.91
N MET A 135 -15.78 3.52 7.47
CA MET A 135 -14.39 3.37 7.09
C MET A 135 -13.46 4.30 7.88
N GLU A 136 -13.97 5.02 8.89
CA GLU A 136 -13.29 6.08 9.62
C GLU A 136 -11.95 5.62 10.19
N GLU A 137 -11.91 4.40 10.72
CA GLU A 137 -10.69 3.83 11.30
C GLU A 137 -9.57 3.59 10.26
N ILE A 138 -9.95 3.21 9.03
CA ILE A 138 -8.99 3.06 7.92
C ILE A 138 -8.61 4.43 7.38
N GLY A 139 -9.61 5.29 7.16
CA GLY A 139 -9.42 6.64 6.65
C GLY A 139 -8.50 7.49 7.51
N TYR A 140 -8.68 7.45 8.83
CA TYR A 140 -7.89 8.24 9.78
C TYR A 140 -6.43 7.79 9.86
N ARG A 141 -6.17 6.50 9.64
CA ARG A 141 -4.81 5.92 9.63
C ARG A 141 -4.17 5.90 8.23
N THR A 142 -4.92 6.28 7.20
CA THR A 142 -4.43 6.25 5.82
C THR A 142 -3.97 7.63 5.40
N ASP A 143 -2.66 7.80 5.21
CA ASP A 143 -2.13 8.98 4.52
C ASP A 143 -2.64 9.00 3.08
N ILE A 144 -3.42 10.02 2.73
CA ILE A 144 -3.97 10.21 1.38
C ILE A 144 -3.08 11.20 0.63
N PHE A 145 -2.47 10.74 -0.44
CA PHE A 145 -1.71 11.55 -1.38
C PHE A 145 -2.55 11.80 -2.63
N SER A 146 -2.82 13.07 -2.94
CA SER A 146 -3.59 13.46 -4.13
C SER A 146 -2.65 13.90 -5.25
N LEU A 147 -2.81 13.34 -6.44
CA LEU A 147 -2.12 13.75 -7.66
C LEU A 147 -2.92 14.80 -8.46
N ASP A 148 -4.08 15.21 -7.96
CA ASP A 148 -4.95 16.22 -8.56
C ASP A 148 -4.35 17.62 -8.36
N GLY A 149 -3.34 17.96 -9.16
CA GLY A 149 -2.63 19.24 -9.10
C GLY A 149 -1.40 19.31 -10.01
N ILE A 150 -0.85 18.17 -10.42
CA ILE A 150 0.32 18.07 -11.31
C ILE A 150 -0.14 18.15 -12.78
N ALA A 151 -0.70 19.28 -13.16
CA ALA A 151 -1.12 19.57 -14.53
C ALA A 151 -0.08 20.45 -15.22
N GLY A 152 0.87 19.83 -15.92
CA GLY A 152 1.85 20.53 -16.75
C GLY A 152 3.01 19.65 -17.15
N SER A 153 3.65 19.93 -18.29
CA SER A 153 4.76 19.22 -18.95
C SER A 153 6.04 18.95 -18.13
N GLN A 154 6.02 19.23 -16.83
CA GLN A 154 7.08 18.95 -15.84
C GLN A 154 6.96 17.54 -15.19
N ARG A 155 5.93 16.78 -15.61
CA ARG A 155 5.33 15.59 -14.96
C ARG A 155 6.20 14.38 -14.66
N GLU A 156 7.29 14.13 -15.36
CA GLU A 156 8.11 12.95 -15.10
C GLU A 156 9.38 13.30 -14.33
N LYS A 157 10.02 14.44 -14.62
CA LYS A 157 11.27 14.83 -13.97
C LYS A 157 11.05 15.28 -12.54
N ASP A 158 10.02 16.07 -12.26
CA ASP A 158 9.75 16.56 -10.90
C ASP A 158 9.25 15.45 -9.99
N LEU A 159 8.46 14.51 -10.51
CA LEU A 159 8.05 13.31 -9.77
C LEU A 159 9.24 12.38 -9.52
N VAL A 160 10.19 12.30 -10.47
CA VAL A 160 11.41 11.48 -10.36
C VAL A 160 12.44 12.12 -9.41
N GLU A 161 12.58 13.44 -9.38
CA GLU A 161 13.46 14.16 -8.43
C GLU A 161 12.84 14.27 -7.02
N GLN A 162 11.52 14.43 -6.90
CA GLN A 162 10.84 14.43 -5.58
C GLN A 162 10.75 13.03 -4.96
N PHE A 163 10.66 11.97 -5.77
CA PHE A 163 10.68 10.57 -5.32
C PHE A 163 12.04 9.87 -5.48
N ASP A 164 13.12 10.62 -5.77
CA ASP A 164 14.48 10.27 -5.30
C ASP A 164 14.57 10.43 -3.76
N ALA A 165 13.45 10.15 -3.09
CA ALA A 165 13.29 10.10 -1.67
C ALA A 165 14.29 9.07 -1.17
N ARG A 166 15.18 9.53 -0.29
CA ARG A 166 16.21 8.68 0.27
C ARG A 166 15.50 7.45 0.84
N PRO A 167 16.04 6.24 0.67
CA PRO A 167 15.47 5.00 1.19
C PRO A 167 14.94 5.06 2.63
N THR A 168 15.52 5.97 3.43
CA THR A 168 15.12 6.33 4.79
C THR A 168 13.74 6.97 4.92
N GLU A 169 13.29 7.78 3.95
CA GLU A 169 11.99 8.46 3.94
C GLU A 169 10.87 7.48 3.57
N ILE A 170 11.11 6.60 2.59
CA ILE A 170 10.28 5.43 2.29
C ILE A 170 10.20 4.56 3.56
N LYS A 171 11.33 4.22 4.19
CA LYS A 171 11.35 3.41 5.41
C LYS A 171 10.53 4.01 6.55
N ALA A 172 10.49 5.33 6.72
CA ALA A 172 9.68 6.01 7.73
C ALA A 172 8.18 5.96 7.42
N LEU A 173 7.81 6.14 6.15
CA LEU A 173 6.44 6.00 5.64
C LEU A 173 5.87 4.57 5.84
N PHE A 174 6.73 3.55 5.68
CA PHE A 174 6.33 2.14 5.75
C PHE A 174 6.53 1.49 7.14
N SER A 175 7.20 2.14 8.09
CA SER A 175 7.41 1.57 9.43
C SER A 175 6.30 1.89 10.43
N ASN A 176 5.24 2.61 10.03
CA ASN A 176 4.20 3.12 10.93
C ASN A 176 4.79 3.89 12.14
N ALA A 177 6.00 4.43 11.96
CA ALA A 177 6.84 5.06 13.00
C ALA A 177 7.23 6.48 12.57
N LEU A 178 6.33 7.15 11.86
CA LEU A 178 6.42 8.59 11.67
C LEU A 178 6.00 9.23 12.99
N ASP A 179 7.01 9.58 13.79
CA ASP A 179 6.88 10.53 14.89
C ASP A 179 6.12 11.78 14.38
N PRO A 180 5.09 12.29 15.09
CA PRO A 180 4.29 13.44 14.65
C PRO A 180 5.11 14.63 14.15
N ALA A 181 6.32 14.83 14.68
CA ALA A 181 7.25 15.85 14.21
C ALA A 181 7.75 15.61 12.76
N ARG A 182 8.04 14.36 12.39
CA ARG A 182 8.50 13.98 11.04
C ARG A 182 7.38 13.92 10.01
N THR A 183 6.15 13.62 10.44
CA THR A 183 4.97 13.76 9.57
C THR A 183 4.77 15.21 9.15
N THR A 184 5.04 16.15 10.07
CA THR A 184 4.96 17.59 9.81
C THR A 184 6.07 18.02 8.85
N GLU A 185 7.30 17.54 9.05
CA GLU A 185 8.43 17.82 8.16
C GLU A 185 8.25 17.24 6.74
N LEU A 186 7.69 16.04 6.62
CA LEU A 186 7.38 15.43 5.32
C LEU A 186 6.22 16.16 4.63
N ARG A 187 5.22 16.60 5.39
CA ARG A 187 4.10 17.43 4.91
C ARG A 187 4.57 18.81 4.45
N ASP A 188 5.49 19.44 5.18
CA ASP A 188 6.10 20.71 4.81
C ASP A 188 6.97 20.59 3.57
N ARG A 189 7.67 19.47 3.39
CA ARG A 189 8.41 19.17 2.15
C ARG A 189 7.48 18.88 0.97
N MET A 190 6.32 18.25 1.20
CA MET A 190 5.28 18.06 0.17
C MET A 190 4.61 19.39 -0.23
N LEU A 191 4.40 20.30 0.74
CA LEU A 191 3.94 21.67 0.51
C LEU A 191 4.95 22.50 -0.29
N ALA A 192 6.25 22.43 0.07
CA ALA A 192 7.33 23.10 -0.65
C ALA A 192 7.52 22.57 -2.07
N ALA A 193 7.11 21.32 -2.32
CA ALA A 193 7.10 20.62 -3.59
C ALA A 193 5.91 20.98 -4.51
N GLY A 194 4.99 21.85 -4.08
CA GLY A 194 3.87 22.32 -4.90
C GLY A 194 2.67 21.37 -4.99
N LEU A 195 2.61 20.36 -4.11
CA LEU A 195 1.48 19.42 -4.05
C LEU A 195 0.34 20.01 -3.19
N PRO A 196 -0.92 19.95 -3.65
CA PRO A 196 -2.06 20.39 -2.84
C PRO A 196 -2.37 19.38 -1.74
N ILE A 197 -2.52 19.87 -0.51
CA ILE A 197 -2.95 19.09 0.68
C ILE A 197 -4.46 18.81 0.67
#